data_AF-A0A8E2W6A2-F1
#
_entry.id   AF-A0A8E2W6A2-F1
#
_cell.length_a   1.000
_cell.length_b   1.000
_cell.length_c   1.000
_cell.angle_alpha   90.00
_cell.angle_beta   90.00
_cell.angle_gamma   90.00
#
_symmetry.space_group_name_H-M   'P 1'
#
loop_
_entity.id
_entity.type
_entity.pdbx_description
1 polymer ?
#
loop_
_entity_poly.entity_id
_entity_poly.type
_entity_poly.pdbx_seq_one_letter_code
_entity_poly.pdbx_strand_id
1 'polypeptide(L)'
;MNAEAFSSPLFVKRATHIIQEIAGLADAIDFLNEWPEDRRDMIHEAALRACYDAYDGRKPVSTARNAFFGFAKRVAILEDSTSAMQWIAACRSGSGKVQV
;
A
#
# COMPACT_ATOMS: atom_id res chain seq x y z
N MET A 1 7.90 -8.73 16.74
CA MET A 1 7.64 -8.51 15.30
C MET A 1 6.18 -8.83 15.06
N ASN A 2 5.44 -7.93 14.42
CA ASN A 2 4.01 -8.13 14.19
C ASN A 2 3.85 -9.17 13.07
N ALA A 3 3.27 -10.34 13.37
CA ALA A 3 3.22 -11.47 12.44
C ALA A 3 2.41 -11.17 11.17
N GLU A 4 1.63 -10.08 11.19
CA GLU A 4 0.75 -9.62 10.11
C GLU A 4 1.35 -8.46 9.30
N ALA A 5 2.53 -7.95 9.69
CA ALA A 5 3.19 -6.86 8.98
C ALA A 5 3.83 -7.34 7.68
N PHE A 6 3.75 -6.51 6.66
CA PHE A 6 4.46 -6.72 5.40
C PHE A 6 5.97 -6.51 5.60
N SER A 7 6.77 -7.28 4.86
CA SER A 7 8.24 -7.13 4.89
C SER A 7 8.71 -5.75 4.44
N SER A 8 7.92 -5.10 3.60
CA SER A 8 8.06 -3.71 3.20
C SER A 8 6.68 -3.17 2.84
N PRO A 9 6.33 -1.95 3.27
CA PRO A 9 5.03 -1.37 2.99
C PRO A 9 4.82 -1.14 1.49
N LEU A 10 3.57 -1.04 1.09
CA LEU A 10 3.17 -0.61 -0.26
C LEU A 10 2.49 0.75 -0.17
N PHE A 11 2.76 1.62 -1.13
CA PHE A 11 2.17 2.97 -1.18
C PHE A 11 1.15 3.03 -2.30
N VAL A 12 -0.06 3.45 -1.99
CA VAL A 12 -1.16 3.54 -2.95
C VAL A 12 -1.79 4.92 -2.95
N LYS A 13 -2.13 5.43 -4.14
CA LYS A 13 -2.86 6.68 -4.31
C LYS A 13 -4.34 6.46 -4.04
N ARG A 14 -4.89 7.08 -2.99
CA ARG A 14 -6.33 7.12 -2.72
C ARG A 14 -7.04 8.27 -3.43
N ALA A 15 -6.38 9.41 -3.52
CA ALA A 15 -6.94 10.61 -4.14
C ALA A 15 -5.84 11.46 -4.77
N THR A 16 -6.23 12.50 -5.50
CA THR A 16 -5.31 13.54 -5.98
C THR A 16 -4.62 14.16 -4.75
N HIS A 17 -3.35 13.79 -4.53
CA HIS A 17 -2.50 14.17 -3.38
C HIS A 17 -2.67 13.39 -2.07
N ILE A 18 -3.40 12.27 -2.05
CA ILE A 18 -3.44 11.39 -0.87
C ILE A 18 -2.79 10.05 -1.22
N ILE A 19 -1.66 9.78 -0.58
CA ILE A 19 -0.96 8.50 -0.62
C ILE A 19 -1.20 7.82 0.73
N GLN A 20 -1.63 6.56 0.69
CA GLN A 20 -1.76 5.71 1.87
C GLN A 20 -0.63 4.69 1.89
N GLU A 21 -0.05 4.50 3.07
CA GLU A 21 0.84 3.38 3.38
C GLU A 21 0.01 2.15 3.78
N ILE A 22 0.33 1.00 3.17
CA ILE A 22 -0.22 -0.30 3.50
C ILE A 22 0.90 -1.13 4.12
N ALA A 23 0.93 -1.18 5.44
CA ALA A 23 2.03 -1.76 6.22
C ALA A 23 1.77 -3.23 6.63
N GLY A 24 0.54 -3.71 6.50
CA GLY A 24 0.20 -5.09 6.87
C GLY A 24 -1.16 -5.57 6.37
N LEU A 25 -1.55 -6.75 6.87
CA LEU A 25 -2.80 -7.41 6.48
C LEU A 25 -4.05 -6.58 6.78
N ALA A 26 -4.15 -6.00 7.98
CA ALA A 26 -5.29 -5.19 8.38
C ALA A 26 -5.50 -3.99 7.42
N ASP A 27 -4.44 -3.21 7.16
CA ASP A 27 -4.49 -2.07 6.24
C ASP A 27 -4.95 -2.50 4.83
N ALA A 28 -4.44 -3.64 4.35
CA ALA A 28 -4.77 -4.16 3.02
C ALA A 28 -6.24 -4.63 2.94
N ILE A 29 -6.74 -5.28 3.98
CA ILE A 29 -8.13 -5.77 4.07
C ILE A 29 -9.09 -4.58 4.11
N ASP A 30 -8.82 -3.60 4.97
CA ASP A 30 -9.65 -2.39 5.09
C ASP A 30 -9.68 -1.63 3.76
N PHE A 31 -8.51 -1.44 3.13
CA PHE A 31 -8.42 -0.80 1.82
C PHE A 31 -9.29 -1.50 0.77
N LEU A 32 -9.21 -2.82 0.68
CA LEU A 32 -9.95 -3.60 -0.29
C LEU A 32 -11.46 -3.62 0.01
N ASN A 33 -11.86 -3.67 1.28
CA ASN A 33 -13.28 -3.61 1.67
C ASN A 33 -13.92 -2.26 1.37
N GLU A 34 -13.15 -1.18 1.42
CA GLU A 34 -13.61 0.17 1.06
C GLU A 34 -13.54 0.45 -0.45
N TRP A 35 -12.99 -0.48 -1.25
CA TRP A 35 -12.85 -0.30 -2.69
C TRP A 35 -14.24 -0.15 -3.36
N PRO A 36 -14.42 0.80 -4.30
CA PRO A 36 -15.73 1.06 -4.93
C PRO A 36 -16.33 -0.20 -5.55
N GLU A 37 -17.60 -0.49 -5.23
CA GLU A 37 -18.27 -1.73 -5.66
C GLU A 37 -18.32 -1.90 -7.17
N ASP A 38 -18.53 -0.81 -7.91
CA ASP A 38 -18.53 -0.75 -9.38
C ASP A 38 -17.16 -1.05 -10.01
N ARG A 39 -16.09 -1.05 -9.20
CA ARG A 39 -14.70 -1.31 -9.61
C ARG A 39 -14.14 -2.60 -9.04
N ARG A 40 -14.96 -3.42 -8.38
CA ARG A 40 -14.55 -4.75 -7.90
C ARG A 40 -14.59 -5.72 -9.06
N ASP A 41 -13.44 -6.30 -9.36
CA ASP A 41 -13.27 -7.34 -10.36
C ASP A 41 -12.68 -8.62 -9.74
N MET A 42 -12.46 -9.65 -10.56
CA MET A 42 -11.86 -10.91 -10.08
C MET A 42 -10.48 -10.71 -9.44
N ILE A 43 -9.76 -9.64 -9.78
CA ILE A 43 -8.43 -9.36 -9.22
C ILE A 43 -8.56 -8.77 -7.82
N HIS A 44 -9.53 -7.86 -7.61
CA HIS A 44 -9.92 -7.39 -6.28
C HIS A 44 -10.31 -8.55 -5.36
N GLU A 45 -11.22 -9.43 -5.81
CA GLU A 45 -11.69 -10.57 -5.02
C GLU A 45 -10.54 -11.52 -4.65
N ALA A 46 -9.66 -11.83 -5.61
CA ALA A 46 -8.49 -12.67 -5.39
C ALA A 46 -7.52 -12.05 -4.37
N ALA A 47 -7.29 -10.73 -4.43
CA ALA A 47 -6.45 -10.03 -3.47
C ALA A 47 -7.07 -10.07 -2.06
N LEU A 48 -8.36 -9.77 -1.94
CA LEU A 48 -9.07 -9.77 -0.65
C LEU A 48 -9.07 -11.17 -0.03
N ARG A 49 -9.31 -12.21 -0.84
CA ARG A 49 -9.24 -13.60 -0.40
C ARG A 49 -7.86 -13.97 0.10
N ALA A 50 -6.80 -13.57 -0.61
CA ALA A 50 -5.42 -13.83 -0.20
C ALA A 50 -5.08 -13.14 1.13
N CYS A 51 -5.57 -11.91 1.34
CA CYS A 51 -5.40 -11.19 2.60
C CYS A 51 -6.08 -11.91 3.77
N TYR A 52 -7.33 -12.34 3.62
CA TYR A 52 -8.02 -13.10 4.66
C TYR A 52 -7.39 -14.48 4.91
N ASP A 53 -7.00 -15.18 3.85
CA ASP A 53 -6.28 -16.46 4.01
C ASP A 53 -4.98 -16.28 4.81
N ALA A 54 -4.26 -15.17 4.63
CA ALA A 54 -3.06 -14.88 5.40
C ALA A 54 -3.37 -14.43 6.84
N TYR A 55 -4.43 -13.64 7.04
CA TYR A 55 -4.91 -13.22 8.35
C TYR A 55 -5.29 -14.42 9.22
N ASP A 56 -5.97 -15.41 8.64
CA ASP A 56 -6.31 -16.67 9.30
C ASP A 56 -5.11 -17.63 9.46
N GLY A 57 -3.90 -17.23 9.06
CA GLY A 57 -2.70 -18.07 9.11
C GLY A 57 -2.69 -19.23 8.10
N ARG A 58 -3.62 -19.27 7.16
CA ARG A 58 -3.74 -20.32 6.12
C ARG A 58 -2.72 -20.13 4.98
N LYS A 59 -2.23 -18.90 4.78
CA LYS A 59 -1.19 -18.57 3.80
C LYS A 59 -0.13 -17.63 4.40
N PRO A 60 1.10 -17.60 3.86
CA PRO A 60 2.11 -16.63 4.28
C PRO A 60 1.70 -15.19 3.98
N VAL A 61 2.09 -14.24 4.84
CA VAL A 61 1.86 -12.80 4.65
C VAL A 61 2.42 -12.28 3.32
N SER A 62 3.53 -12.84 2.83
CA SER A 62 4.08 -12.51 1.52
C SER A 62 3.10 -12.78 0.37
N THR A 63 2.23 -13.77 0.51
CA THR A 63 1.19 -14.08 -0.49
C THR A 63 0.16 -12.96 -0.56
N ALA A 64 -0.31 -12.48 0.60
CA ALA A 64 -1.23 -11.35 0.67
C ALA A 64 -0.60 -10.07 0.12
N ARG A 65 0.65 -9.76 0.52
CA ARG A 65 1.39 -8.59 0.02
C ARG A 65 1.52 -8.63 -1.50
N ASN A 66 1.88 -9.77 -2.08
CA ASN A 66 2.05 -9.91 -3.52
C ASN A 66 0.72 -9.80 -4.27
N ALA A 67 -0.37 -10.35 -3.72
CA ALA A 67 -1.69 -10.22 -4.30
C ALA A 67 -2.17 -8.76 -4.29
N PHE A 68 -2.00 -8.06 -3.17
CA PHE A 68 -2.32 -6.64 -3.05
C PHE A 68 -1.47 -5.79 -4.02
N PHE A 69 -0.17 -6.06 -4.14
CA PHE A 69 0.69 -5.39 -5.12
C PHE A 69 0.17 -5.58 -6.56
N GLY A 70 -0.20 -6.80 -6.93
CA GLY A 70 -0.77 -7.11 -8.24
C GLY A 70 -2.05 -6.34 -8.52
N PHE A 71 -2.96 -6.30 -7.54
CA PHE A 71 -4.17 -5.48 -7.58
C PHE A 71 -3.86 -3.98 -7.74
N ALA A 72 -3.02 -3.41 -6.87
CA ALA A 72 -2.68 -1.98 -6.89
C ALA A 72 -2.03 -1.56 -8.23
N LYS A 73 -1.18 -2.42 -8.79
CA LYS A 73 -0.59 -2.23 -10.12
C LYS A 73 -1.66 -2.30 -11.22
N ARG A 74 -2.58 -3.26 -11.15
CA ARG A 74 -3.64 -3.47 -12.14
C ARG A 74 -4.60 -2.29 -12.26
N VAL A 75 -4.93 -1.66 -11.14
CA VAL A 75 -5.82 -0.49 -11.09
C VAL A 75 -5.07 0.84 -11.14
N ALA A 76 -3.75 0.79 -11.41
CA ALA A 76 -2.88 1.95 -11.61
C ALA A 76 -2.85 2.95 -10.45
N ILE A 77 -2.87 2.45 -9.22
CA ILE A 77 -2.79 3.28 -7.99
C ILE A 77 -1.49 3.06 -7.22
N LEU A 78 -0.65 2.13 -7.64
CA LEU A 78 0.63 1.87 -6.97
C LEU A 78 1.59 3.05 -7.20
N GLU A 79 2.07 3.64 -6.12
CA GLU A 79 3.07 4.71 -6.14
C GLU A 79 4.47 4.13 -5.93
N ASP A 80 5.46 4.70 -6.63
CA ASP A 80 6.85 4.35 -6.37
C ASP A 80 7.29 4.94 -5.02
N SER A 81 7.77 4.05 -4.15
CA SER A 81 8.49 4.40 -2.91
C SER A 81 9.54 5.50 -3.10
N THR A 82 10.21 5.54 -4.27
CA THR A 82 11.19 6.58 -4.60
C THR A 82 10.55 7.96 -4.77
N SER A 83 9.39 8.05 -5.43
CA SER A 83 8.68 9.32 -5.65
C SER A 83 8.11 9.89 -4.34
N ALA A 84 7.65 9.02 -3.43
CA ALA A 84 7.22 9.43 -2.08
C ALA A 84 8.40 9.94 -1.23
N MET A 85 9.56 9.26 -1.29
CA MET A 85 10.78 9.71 -0.60
C MET A 85 11.39 11.00 -1.19
N GLN A 86 11.23 11.25 -2.50
CA GLN A 86 11.75 12.46 -3.15
C GLN A 86 11.09 13.74 -2.62
N TRP A 87 9.81 13.72 -2.28
CA TRP A 87 9.14 14.87 -1.63
C TRP A 87 9.70 15.15 -0.22
N ILE A 88 9.90 14.09 0.58
CA ILE A 88 10.47 14.21 1.93
C ILE A 88 11.92 14.70 1.87
N ALA A 89 12.71 14.23 0.89
CA ALA A 89 14.08 14.68 0.67
C ALA A 89 14.14 16.14 0.19
N ALA A 90 13.24 16.54 -0.72
CA ALA A 90 13.17 17.91 -1.23
C ALA A 90 12.82 18.93 -0.12
N CYS A 91 11.89 18.60 0.78
CA CYS A 91 11.56 19.45 1.92
C CYS A 91 12.72 19.64 2.91
N ARG A 92 13.65 18.68 3.00
CA ARG A 92 14.82 18.76 3.90
C ARG A 92 15.98 19.61 3.35
N SER A 93 15.97 19.95 2.06
CA SER A 93 17.03 20.76 1.43
C SER A 93 16.85 22.27 1.62
N GLY A 94 15.72 22.72 2.17
CA GLY A 94 15.38 24.13 2.36
C GLY A 94 15.74 24.66 3.75
N SER A 95 16.99 24.52 4.20
CA SER A 95 17.44 25.07 5.50
C SER A 95 18.58 26.06 5.33
N GLY A 96 18.22 27.35 5.34
CA GLY A 96 18.95 28.41 6.02
C GLY A 96 20.24 28.93 5.39
N LYS A 97 20.14 29.89 4.46
CA LYS A 97 21.15 30.94 4.34
C LYS A 97 20.85 32.01 5.38
N VAL A 98 21.53 31.98 6.52
CA VAL A 98 21.73 33.18 7.34
C VAL A 98 23.12 33.67 7.00
N GLN A 99 23.18 34.66 6.11
CA GLN A 99 24.40 35.37 5.78
C GLN A 99 24.59 36.44 6.86
N VAL A 100 25.63 36.28 7.69
CA VAL A 100 26.16 37.34 8.56
C VAL A 100 27.29 38.08 7.83
#